data_AF-A0A972QF94-F1
#
_entry.id   AF-A0A972QF94-F1
#
_cell.length_a   1.000
_cell.length_b   1.000
_cell.length_c   1.000
_cell.angle_alpha   90.00
_cell.angle_beta   90.00
_cell.angle_gamma   90.00
#
_symmetry.space_group_name_H-M   'P 1'
#
loop_
_entity.id
_entity.type
_entity.pdbx_description
1 polymer ?
#
loop_
_entity_poly.entity_id
_entity_poly.type
_entity_poly.pdbx_seq_one_letter_code
_entity_poly.pdbx_strand_id
1 'polypeptide(L)'
;MTSHKDLILKVGVEAIETSLRNKIKLYKKRAQEVEKYLSKKPDEWGKFQNEFNSAVNGIFRDIMNFEKINLASGNKDKVNRLKRLFINRIRGLFMRGVYIGWSLRKPYGYAGDFKIIDDIYQNNPSTTGFDRLFDNYYQMSAICVAVRNRKEDFKRATINFINTKQNNPIKIMNLACGSARDIKEILSSNTLSNKNIT
;
A
#
# COMPACT_ATOMS: atom_id res chain seq x y z
N MET A 1 -37.96 19.89 14.75
CA MET A 1 -37.08 19.61 15.91
C MET A 1 -35.98 18.66 15.45
N THR A 2 -34.74 19.12 15.42
CA THR A 2 -33.56 18.29 15.08
C THR A 2 -33.37 17.25 16.19
N SER A 3 -33.25 15.96 15.85
CA SER A 3 -33.15 14.88 16.84
C SER A 3 -31.85 15.00 17.66
N HIS A 4 -31.87 14.60 18.93
CA HIS A 4 -30.66 14.59 19.78
C HIS A 4 -29.51 13.78 19.14
N LYS A 5 -29.83 12.74 18.35
CA LYS A 5 -28.86 11.96 17.56
C LYS A 5 -28.20 12.79 16.46
N ASP A 6 -28.93 13.68 15.80
CA ASP A 6 -28.42 14.53 14.71
C ASP A 6 -27.46 15.60 15.25
N LEU A 7 -27.71 16.11 16.46
CA LEU A 7 -26.83 17.07 17.12
C LEU A 7 -25.48 16.44 17.52
N ILE A 8 -25.50 15.23 18.08
CA ILE A 8 -24.29 14.47 18.44
C ILE A 8 -23.47 14.14 17.18
N LEU A 9 -24.14 13.74 16.10
CA LEU A 9 -23.48 13.45 14.83
C LEU A 9 -22.80 14.69 14.23
N LYS A 10 -23.48 15.85 14.28
CA LYS A 10 -22.95 17.11 13.76
C LYS A 10 -21.71 17.57 14.53
N VAL A 11 -21.74 17.51 15.86
CA VAL A 11 -20.58 17.84 16.72
C VAL A 11 -19.41 16.89 16.45
N GLY A 12 -19.68 15.59 16.27
CA GLY A 12 -18.65 14.60 15.92
C GLY A 12 -17.98 14.87 14.58
N VAL A 13 -18.72 15.32 13.58
CA VAL A 13 -18.16 15.66 12.25
C VAL A 13 -17.27 16.90 12.30
N GLU A 14 -17.69 17.96 13.00
CA GLU A 14 -16.90 19.19 13.14
C GLU A 14 -15.58 18.97 13.90
N ALA A 15 -15.61 18.10 14.93
CA ALA A 15 -14.41 17.68 15.65
C ALA A 15 -13.43 16.91 14.74
N ILE A 16 -13.92 16.01 13.88
CA ILE A 16 -13.10 15.25 12.93
C ILE A 16 -12.49 16.18 11.88
N GLU A 17 -13.24 17.13 11.33
CA GLU A 17 -12.70 18.09 10.35
C GLU A 17 -11.57 18.94 10.94
N THR A 18 -11.75 19.40 12.19
CA THR A 18 -10.74 20.18 12.92
C THR A 18 -9.49 19.34 13.22
N SER A 19 -9.68 18.10 13.70
CA SER A 19 -8.61 17.14 13.92
C SER A 19 -7.80 16.87 12.64
N LEU A 20 -8.49 16.59 11.53
CA LEU A 20 -7.86 16.27 10.25
C LEU A 20 -6.99 17.42 9.74
N ARG A 21 -7.50 18.66 9.77
CA ARG A 21 -6.72 19.85 9.37
C ARG A 21 -5.47 20.02 10.24
N ASN A 22 -5.61 19.86 11.55
CA ASN A 22 -4.49 19.99 12.48
C ASN A 22 -3.44 18.91 12.26
N LYS A 23 -3.85 17.65 12.08
CA LYS A 23 -2.94 16.53 11.80
C LYS A 23 -2.19 16.73 10.48
N ILE A 24 -2.86 17.16 9.42
CA ILE A 24 -2.20 17.45 8.13
C ILE A 24 -1.18 18.59 8.29
N LYS A 25 -1.52 19.65 9.03
CA LYS A 25 -0.60 20.77 9.30
C LYS A 25 0.65 20.30 10.07
N LEU A 26 0.45 19.53 11.14
CA LEU A 26 1.53 18.97 11.95
C LEU A 26 2.41 18.02 11.13
N TYR A 27 1.78 17.11 10.39
CA TYR A 27 2.47 16.20 9.47
C TYR A 27 3.30 16.97 8.45
N LYS A 28 2.73 17.98 7.78
CA LYS A 28 3.47 18.78 6.78
C LYS A 28 4.73 19.42 7.38
N LYS A 29 4.61 20.05 8.55
CA LYS A 29 5.76 20.66 9.23
C LYS A 29 6.82 19.61 9.56
N ARG A 30 6.40 18.49 10.16
CA ARG A 30 7.31 17.43 10.56
C ARG A 30 7.97 16.72 9.39
N ALA A 31 7.21 16.47 8.32
CA ALA A 31 7.72 15.91 7.07
C ALA A 31 8.85 16.77 6.49
N GLN A 32 8.71 18.10 6.49
CA GLN A 32 9.75 19.02 6.03
C GLN A 32 11.03 18.93 6.89
N GLU A 33 10.89 18.82 8.21
CA GLU A 33 12.04 18.65 9.12
C GLU A 33 12.78 17.33 8.87
N VAL A 34 12.03 16.24 8.77
CA VAL A 34 12.58 14.90 8.52
C VAL A 34 13.21 14.83 7.13
N GLU A 35 12.56 15.39 6.10
CA GLU A 35 13.11 15.45 4.75
C GLU A 35 14.41 16.26 4.70
N LYS A 36 14.46 17.42 5.36
CA LYS A 36 15.69 18.21 5.49
C LYS A 36 16.81 17.42 6.18
N TYR A 37 16.49 16.66 7.21
CA TYR A 37 17.47 15.79 7.88
C TYR A 37 17.99 14.69 6.94
N LEU A 38 17.06 13.94 6.34
CA LEU A 38 17.36 12.80 5.48
C LEU A 38 18.02 13.20 4.16
N SER A 39 17.88 14.44 3.71
CA SER A 39 18.65 14.96 2.58
C SER A 39 20.17 14.97 2.85
N LYS A 40 20.58 15.04 4.12
CA LYS A 40 21.99 15.02 4.54
C LYS A 40 22.44 13.63 5.00
N LYS A 41 21.52 12.84 5.52
CA LYS A 41 21.77 11.50 6.09
C LYS A 41 20.73 10.49 5.57
N PRO A 42 20.77 10.15 4.28
CA PRO A 42 19.69 9.39 3.63
C PRO A 42 19.52 7.98 4.19
N ASP A 43 20.58 7.35 4.69
CA ASP A 43 20.56 5.99 5.23
C ASP A 43 19.99 5.90 6.65
N GLU A 44 19.80 7.03 7.32
CA GLU A 44 19.22 7.10 8.67
C GLU A 44 17.68 7.15 8.67
N TRP A 45 17.04 6.87 7.53
CA TRP A 45 15.58 6.84 7.38
C TRP A 45 14.89 5.98 8.44
N GLY A 46 15.53 4.87 8.85
CA GLY A 46 14.96 3.91 9.81
C GLY A 46 14.56 4.55 11.15
N LYS A 47 15.25 5.61 11.56
CA LYS A 47 14.96 6.36 12.80
C LYS A 47 13.57 6.98 12.81
N PHE A 48 13.02 7.29 11.63
CA PHE A 48 11.77 8.02 11.48
C PHE A 48 10.59 7.13 11.06
N GLN A 49 10.81 5.85 10.72
CA GLN A 49 9.78 5.00 10.13
C GLN A 49 8.54 4.84 11.02
N ASN A 50 8.74 4.59 12.32
CA ASN A 50 7.62 4.38 13.25
C ASN A 50 6.79 5.65 13.46
N GLU A 51 7.46 6.80 13.61
CA GLU A 51 6.80 8.12 13.72
C GLU A 51 6.01 8.43 12.44
N PHE A 52 6.66 8.25 11.28
CA PHE A 52 6.06 8.46 9.97
C PHE A 52 4.80 7.60 9.77
N ASN A 53 4.91 6.29 10.03
CA ASN A 53 3.79 5.35 9.91
C ASN A 53 2.61 5.77 10.79
N SER A 54 2.89 6.18 12.04
CA SER A 54 1.86 6.60 13.00
C SER A 54 1.15 7.88 12.53
N ALA A 55 1.90 8.87 12.03
CA ALA A 55 1.34 10.11 11.52
C ALA A 55 0.44 9.88 10.29
N VAL A 56 0.92 9.11 9.30
CA VAL A 56 0.17 8.81 8.08
C VAL A 56 -1.08 7.98 8.38
N ASN A 57 -0.96 6.94 9.21
CA ASN A 57 -2.12 6.14 9.65
C ASN A 57 -3.17 6.99 10.38
N GLY A 58 -2.73 7.92 11.23
CA GLY A 58 -3.62 8.83 11.94
C GLY A 58 -4.44 9.73 11.01
N ILE A 59 -3.83 10.22 9.92
CA ILE A 59 -4.51 11.03 8.91
C ILE A 59 -5.50 10.18 8.11
N PHE A 60 -5.09 9.02 7.60
CA PHE A 60 -5.98 8.17 6.82
C PHE A 60 -7.15 7.61 7.65
N ARG A 61 -6.92 7.32 8.94
CA ARG A 61 -8.00 6.94 9.85
C ARG A 61 -9.05 8.05 9.98
N ASP A 62 -8.64 9.30 10.15
CA ASP A 62 -9.56 10.43 10.24
C ASP A 62 -10.32 10.65 8.92
N ILE A 63 -9.65 10.49 7.77
CA ILE A 63 -10.31 10.55 6.45
C ILE A 63 -11.36 9.43 6.33
N MET A 64 -11.00 8.18 6.65
CA MET A 64 -11.93 7.05 6.58
C MET A 64 -13.13 7.24 7.52
N ASN A 65 -12.91 7.72 8.74
CA ASN A 65 -13.98 8.00 9.69
C ASN A 65 -14.89 9.12 9.19
N PHE A 66 -14.31 10.20 8.63
CA PHE A 66 -15.06 11.28 8.02
C PHE A 66 -15.96 10.77 6.88
N GLU A 67 -15.41 9.95 5.97
CA GLU A 67 -16.17 9.37 4.87
C GLU A 67 -17.30 8.47 5.38
N LYS A 68 -17.00 7.55 6.31
CA LYS A 68 -17.97 6.62 6.88
C LYS A 68 -19.15 7.34 7.52
N ILE A 69 -18.88 8.34 8.36
CA ILE A 69 -19.93 9.10 9.05
C ILE A 69 -20.77 9.88 8.05
N ASN A 70 -20.15 10.65 7.15
CA ASN A 70 -20.90 11.49 6.22
C ASN A 70 -21.69 10.67 5.19
N LEU A 71 -21.18 9.52 4.74
CA LEU A 71 -21.95 8.63 3.86
C LEU A 71 -23.16 8.03 4.58
N ALA A 72 -23.00 7.58 5.83
CA ALA A 72 -24.11 7.05 6.63
C ALA A 72 -25.21 8.10 6.88
N SER A 73 -24.85 9.38 6.93
CA SER A 73 -25.80 10.50 7.09
C SER A 73 -26.37 11.05 5.79
N GLY A 74 -26.10 10.43 4.64
CA GLY A 74 -26.54 10.97 3.33
C GLY A 74 -25.78 12.22 2.87
N ASN A 75 -24.73 12.64 3.56
CA ASN A 75 -23.94 13.85 3.28
C ASN A 75 -22.84 13.60 2.22
N LYS A 76 -23.22 13.01 1.07
CA LYS A 76 -22.27 12.66 0.00
C LYS A 76 -21.48 13.86 -0.53
N ASP A 77 -22.09 15.05 -0.54
CA ASP A 77 -21.43 16.28 -1.01
C ASP A 77 -20.25 16.71 -0.15
N LYS A 78 -20.32 16.50 1.17
CA LYS A 78 -19.20 16.76 2.08
C LYS A 78 -18.01 15.85 1.77
N VAL A 79 -18.28 14.57 1.52
CA VAL A 79 -17.26 13.60 1.09
C VAL A 79 -16.64 14.00 -0.23
N ASN A 80 -17.47 14.37 -1.22
CA ASN A 80 -16.99 14.82 -2.53
C ASN A 80 -16.13 16.10 -2.41
N ARG A 81 -16.51 17.03 -1.54
CA ARG A 81 -15.73 18.25 -1.26
C ARG A 81 -14.37 17.91 -0.63
N LEU A 82 -14.33 17.01 0.36
CA LEU A 82 -13.07 16.57 0.96
C LEU A 82 -12.18 15.87 -0.07
N LYS A 83 -12.74 14.98 -0.91
CA LYS A 83 -12.00 14.31 -1.99
C LYS A 83 -11.37 15.31 -2.96
N ARG A 84 -12.15 16.29 -3.43
CA ARG A 84 -11.63 17.36 -4.31
C ARG A 84 -10.50 18.15 -3.63
N LEU A 85 -10.69 18.53 -2.37
CA LEU A 85 -9.67 19.25 -1.61
C LEU A 85 -8.41 18.40 -1.42
N PHE A 86 -8.57 17.11 -1.12
CA PHE A 86 -7.45 16.19 -0.99
C PHE A 86 -6.67 16.10 -2.31
N ILE A 87 -7.35 15.77 -3.42
CA ILE A 87 -6.73 15.63 -4.74
C ILE A 87 -6.01 16.91 -5.16
N ASN A 88 -6.64 18.07 -4.99
CA ASN A 88 -6.14 19.33 -5.53
C ASN A 88 -5.09 20.02 -4.64
N ARG A 89 -5.11 19.79 -3.32
CA ARG A 89 -4.27 20.56 -2.37
C ARG A 89 -3.38 19.73 -1.46
N ILE A 90 -3.78 18.49 -1.16
CA ILE A 90 -3.10 17.67 -0.14
C ILE A 90 -2.31 16.52 -0.77
N ARG A 91 -2.80 15.94 -1.86
CA ARG A 91 -2.28 14.72 -2.49
C ARG A 91 -0.78 14.76 -2.72
N GLY A 92 -0.23 15.91 -3.13
CA GLY A 92 1.21 16.08 -3.36
C GLY A 92 2.08 15.79 -2.14
N LEU A 93 1.55 15.93 -0.92
CA LEU A 93 2.26 15.59 0.32
C LEU A 93 2.44 14.07 0.49
N PHE A 94 1.58 13.27 -0.12
CA PHE A 94 1.54 11.81 0.04
C PHE A 94 1.96 11.04 -1.22
N MET A 95 2.14 11.72 -2.36
CA MET A 95 2.64 11.10 -3.60
C MET A 95 4.16 11.10 -3.63
N ARG A 96 4.76 10.29 -2.77
CA ARG A 96 6.21 10.17 -2.59
C ARG A 96 6.61 8.70 -2.66
N GLY A 97 7.90 8.43 -2.87
CA GLY A 97 8.36 7.07 -3.13
C GLY A 97 8.07 6.60 -4.56
N VAL A 98 8.80 5.57 -4.97
CA VAL A 98 8.68 4.99 -6.31
C VAL A 98 7.36 4.26 -6.47
N TYR A 99 6.90 3.54 -5.44
CA TYR A 99 5.75 2.64 -5.56
C TYR A 99 4.43 3.37 -5.69
N ILE A 100 4.20 4.41 -4.88
CA ILE A 100 2.98 5.23 -4.99
C ILE A 100 2.94 5.92 -6.35
N GLY A 101 4.05 6.51 -6.79
CA GLY A 101 4.13 7.15 -8.10
C GLY A 101 3.89 6.18 -9.25
N TRP A 102 4.43 4.96 -9.15
CA TRP A 102 4.27 3.92 -10.15
C TRP A 102 2.81 3.44 -10.25
N SER A 103 2.18 3.10 -9.13
CA SER A 103 0.77 2.66 -9.09
C SER A 103 -0.22 3.71 -9.59
N LEU A 104 0.14 5.00 -9.55
CA LEU A 104 -0.65 6.09 -10.11
C LEU A 104 -0.46 6.25 -11.62
N ARG A 105 0.80 6.23 -12.08
CA ARG A 105 1.12 6.42 -13.51
C ARG A 105 0.77 5.22 -14.36
N LYS A 106 0.88 4.00 -13.80
CA LYS A 106 0.62 2.72 -14.48
C LYS A 106 1.26 2.71 -15.88
N PRO A 107 2.59 2.81 -15.98
CA PRO A 107 3.28 3.04 -17.27
C PRO A 107 3.02 1.95 -18.31
N TYR A 108 2.61 0.76 -17.88
CA TYR A 108 2.25 -0.36 -18.76
C TYR A 108 0.73 -0.63 -18.81
N GLY A 109 -0.08 0.33 -18.36
CA GLY A 109 -1.54 0.17 -18.21
C GLY A 109 -1.94 -0.68 -17.00
N TYR A 110 -3.25 -0.86 -16.80
CA TYR A 110 -3.78 -1.60 -15.65
C TYR A 110 -3.41 -3.09 -15.67
N ALA A 111 -3.44 -3.71 -16.85
CA ALA A 111 -3.15 -5.13 -17.03
C ALA A 111 -1.65 -5.45 -17.15
N GLY A 112 -0.80 -4.44 -17.42
CA GLY A 112 0.61 -4.64 -17.76
C GLY A 112 1.60 -4.30 -16.65
N ASP A 113 1.15 -3.95 -15.44
CA ASP A 113 2.07 -3.54 -14.38
C ASP A 113 2.64 -4.75 -13.60
N PHE A 114 3.25 -5.68 -14.33
CA PHE A 114 3.96 -6.82 -13.73
C PHE A 114 5.09 -6.34 -12.81
N LYS A 115 5.70 -5.19 -13.11
CA LYS A 115 6.83 -4.66 -12.35
C LYS A 115 6.42 -4.30 -10.93
N ILE A 116 5.32 -3.57 -10.71
CA ILE A 116 4.94 -3.20 -9.33
C ILE A 116 4.57 -4.43 -8.51
N ILE A 117 3.95 -5.45 -9.14
CA ILE A 117 3.67 -6.73 -8.50
C ILE A 117 4.97 -7.44 -8.11
N ASP A 118 5.95 -7.43 -9.01
CA ASP A 118 7.27 -8.00 -8.75
C ASP A 118 8.01 -7.29 -7.61
N ASP A 119 7.94 -5.96 -7.57
CA ASP A 119 8.50 -5.14 -6.50
C ASP A 119 7.81 -5.44 -5.14
N ILE A 120 6.49 -5.64 -5.14
CA ILE A 120 5.73 -6.06 -3.95
C ILE A 120 6.20 -7.43 -3.45
N TYR A 121 6.44 -8.38 -4.36
CA TYR A 121 6.95 -9.70 -4.01
C TYR A 121 8.35 -9.65 -3.41
N GLN A 122 9.23 -8.81 -3.95
CA GLN A 122 10.60 -8.67 -3.46
C GLN A 122 10.66 -7.98 -2.09
N ASN A 123 9.71 -7.08 -1.78
CA ASN A 123 9.63 -6.38 -0.50
C ASN A 123 10.96 -5.74 -0.06
N ASN A 124 11.74 -5.27 -1.03
CA ASN A 124 13.04 -4.67 -0.81
C ASN A 124 13.12 -3.39 -1.64
N PRO A 125 12.55 -2.27 -1.15
CA PRO A 125 12.67 -1.03 -1.89
C PRO A 125 14.15 -0.65 -2.09
N SER A 126 14.44 0.15 -3.11
CA SER A 126 15.80 0.62 -3.38
C SER A 126 16.00 2.10 -3.06
N THR A 127 14.92 2.81 -2.72
CA THR A 127 14.96 4.22 -2.35
C THR A 127 15.64 4.43 -1.00
N THR A 128 16.13 5.66 -0.80
CA THR A 128 16.74 6.15 0.43
C THR A 128 16.05 7.43 0.91
N GLY A 129 16.47 7.95 2.06
CA GLY A 129 15.98 9.22 2.60
C GLY A 129 14.47 9.24 2.86
N PHE A 130 13.80 10.36 2.55
CA PHE A 130 12.38 10.53 2.86
C PHE A 130 11.47 9.64 2.01
N ASP A 131 11.83 9.40 0.74
CA ASP A 131 11.05 8.56 -0.17
C ASP A 131 11.04 7.09 0.27
N ARG A 132 12.12 6.63 0.91
CA ARG A 132 12.19 5.30 1.54
C ARG A 132 11.11 5.08 2.58
N LEU A 133 10.75 6.12 3.35
CA LEU A 133 9.68 6.01 4.35
C LEU A 133 8.34 5.64 3.71
N PHE A 134 8.04 6.24 2.56
CA PHE A 134 6.83 5.99 1.80
C PHE A 134 6.84 4.61 1.13
N ASP A 135 7.96 4.20 0.53
CA ASP A 135 8.04 2.89 -0.10
C ASP A 135 7.95 1.75 0.91
N ASN A 136 8.57 1.91 2.09
CA ASN A 136 8.38 0.97 3.21
C ASN A 136 6.91 0.96 3.67
N TYR A 137 6.30 2.13 3.86
CA TYR A 137 4.89 2.22 4.26
C TYR A 137 3.96 1.53 3.24
N TYR A 138 4.21 1.72 1.94
CA TYR A 138 3.48 1.06 0.86
C TYR A 138 3.60 -0.48 0.96
N GLN A 139 4.82 -0.98 1.16
CA GLN A 139 5.10 -2.40 1.27
C GLN A 139 4.49 -3.05 2.52
N MET A 140 4.29 -2.29 3.60
CA MET A 140 3.62 -2.72 4.83
C MET A 140 2.09 -2.74 4.72
N SER A 141 1.51 -2.22 3.63
CA SER A 141 0.05 -2.20 3.47
C SER A 141 -0.53 -3.63 3.42
N ALA A 142 -1.76 -3.77 3.91
CA ALA A 142 -2.47 -5.05 3.91
C ALA A 142 -2.58 -5.66 2.50
N ILE A 143 -2.68 -4.82 1.46
CA ILE A 143 -2.72 -5.26 0.06
C ILE A 143 -1.40 -5.92 -0.35
N CYS A 144 -0.26 -5.27 -0.07
CA CYS A 144 1.06 -5.80 -0.40
C CYS A 144 1.37 -7.09 0.37
N VAL A 145 0.99 -7.15 1.65
CA VAL A 145 1.09 -8.36 2.47
C VAL A 145 0.24 -9.49 1.89
N ALA A 146 -1.03 -9.22 1.55
CA ALA A 146 -1.92 -10.22 0.96
C ALA A 146 -1.40 -10.75 -0.38
N VAL A 147 -0.85 -9.89 -1.23
CA VAL A 147 -0.23 -10.28 -2.51
C VAL A 147 0.94 -11.25 -2.29
N ARG A 148 1.83 -10.95 -1.34
CA ARG A 148 2.93 -11.86 -0.98
C ARG A 148 2.46 -13.19 -0.41
N ASN A 149 1.49 -13.16 0.51
CA ASN A 149 0.93 -14.38 1.10
C ASN A 149 0.32 -15.27 0.02
N ARG A 150 -0.47 -14.70 -0.89
CA ARG A 150 -1.06 -15.42 -2.03
C ARG A 150 0.00 -16.09 -2.91
N LYS A 151 1.13 -15.42 -3.16
CA LYS A 151 2.26 -16.01 -3.91
C LYS A 151 2.80 -17.25 -3.20
N GLU A 152 3.06 -17.16 -1.89
CA GLU A 152 3.58 -18.30 -1.11
C GLU A 152 2.56 -19.44 -0.98
N ASP A 153 1.27 -19.13 -0.84
CA ASP A 153 0.20 -20.13 -0.81
C ASP A 153 0.13 -20.89 -2.13
N PHE A 154 0.20 -20.18 -3.26
CA PHE A 154 0.20 -20.80 -4.59
C PHE A 154 1.44 -21.68 -4.80
N LYS A 155 2.63 -21.20 -4.39
CA LYS A 155 3.86 -21.99 -4.44
C LYS A 155 3.72 -23.28 -3.64
N ARG A 156 3.23 -23.20 -2.41
CA ARG A 156 3.04 -24.37 -1.54
C ARG A 156 2.04 -25.36 -2.15
N ALA A 157 0.90 -24.90 -2.65
CA ALA A 157 -0.09 -25.75 -3.30
C ALA A 157 0.48 -26.45 -4.55
N THR A 158 1.24 -25.71 -5.37
CA THR A 158 1.86 -26.24 -6.58
C THR A 158 2.94 -27.27 -6.27
N ILE A 159 3.85 -26.98 -5.33
CA ILE A 159 4.90 -27.91 -4.90
C ILE A 159 4.27 -29.18 -4.31
N ASN A 160 3.24 -29.05 -3.46
CA ASN A 160 2.53 -30.19 -2.91
C ASN A 160 1.92 -31.05 -4.03
N PHE A 161 1.26 -30.44 -5.01
CA PHE A 161 0.72 -31.15 -6.17
C PHE A 161 1.82 -31.89 -6.94
N ILE A 162 2.94 -31.23 -7.24
CA ILE A 162 4.07 -31.84 -7.95
C ILE A 162 4.61 -33.06 -7.20
N ASN A 163 4.74 -32.96 -5.87
CA ASN A 163 5.24 -34.04 -5.03
C ASN A 163 4.31 -35.26 -5.00
N THR A 164 2.99 -35.08 -5.21
CA THR A 164 2.07 -36.23 -5.34
C THR A 164 2.24 -37.03 -6.64
N LYS A 165 2.95 -36.49 -7.64
CA LYS A 165 3.14 -37.17 -8.94
C LYS A 165 4.42 -38.00 -8.93
N GLN A 166 4.27 -39.31 -9.15
CA GLN A 166 5.39 -40.25 -9.33
C GLN A 166 5.93 -40.14 -10.76
N ASN A 167 7.17 -39.67 -10.92
CA ASN A 167 8.05 -39.61 -12.11
C ASN A 167 7.45 -39.21 -13.48
N ASN A 168 6.18 -38.83 -13.54
CA ASN A 168 5.54 -38.37 -14.76
C ASN A 168 5.94 -36.92 -15.06
N PRO A 169 6.18 -36.57 -16.34
CA PRO A 169 6.37 -35.19 -16.75
C PRO A 169 5.18 -34.32 -16.35
N ILE A 170 5.45 -33.16 -15.75
CA ILE A 170 4.42 -32.20 -15.35
C ILE A 170 4.52 -30.99 -16.26
N LYS A 171 3.38 -30.62 -16.87
CA LYS A 171 3.25 -29.41 -17.68
C LYS A 171 2.52 -28.35 -16.88
N ILE A 172 3.13 -27.17 -16.71
CA ILE A 172 2.53 -26.06 -15.97
C ILE A 172 2.16 -24.93 -16.93
N MET A 173 0.86 -24.61 -16.99
CA MET A 173 0.36 -23.45 -17.71
C MET A 173 0.11 -22.31 -16.72
N ASN A 174 0.77 -21.16 -16.93
CA ASN A 174 0.58 -19.97 -16.11
C ASN A 174 -0.19 -18.90 -16.91
N LEU A 175 -1.46 -18.67 -16.55
CA LEU A 175 -2.34 -17.72 -17.21
C LEU A 175 -2.44 -16.41 -16.42
N ALA A 176 -2.47 -15.28 -17.14
CA ALA A 176 -2.51 -13.94 -16.53
C ALA A 176 -1.44 -13.76 -15.44
N CYS A 177 -0.22 -14.24 -15.75
CA CYS A 177 0.82 -14.54 -14.77
C CYS A 177 1.45 -13.33 -14.07
N GLY A 178 1.15 -12.11 -14.50
CA GLY A 178 1.82 -10.91 -13.99
C GLY A 178 3.33 -11.03 -14.20
N SER A 179 4.11 -11.04 -13.11
CA SER A 179 5.58 -11.20 -13.19
C SER A 179 6.05 -12.66 -13.24
N ALA A 180 5.16 -13.64 -13.07
CA ALA A 180 5.48 -15.07 -12.99
C ALA A 180 6.55 -15.45 -11.95
N ARG A 181 6.75 -14.61 -10.93
CA ARG A 181 7.79 -14.82 -9.90
C ARG A 181 7.57 -16.08 -9.07
N ASP A 182 6.33 -16.43 -8.81
CA ASP A 182 5.94 -17.70 -8.20
C ASP A 182 6.53 -18.90 -8.94
N ILE A 183 6.32 -19.01 -10.25
CA ILE A 183 6.87 -20.09 -11.07
C ILE A 183 8.40 -20.03 -11.11
N LYS A 184 8.98 -18.83 -11.28
CA LYS A 184 10.43 -18.65 -11.23
C LYS A 184 11.04 -19.18 -9.92
N GLU A 185 10.43 -18.87 -8.78
CA GLU A 185 10.89 -19.32 -7.46
C GLU A 185 10.71 -20.83 -7.27
N ILE A 186 9.62 -21.41 -7.80
CA ILE A 186 9.39 -22.87 -7.78
C ILE A 186 10.47 -23.59 -8.58
N LEU A 187 10.70 -23.19 -9.83
CA LEU A 187 11.68 -23.81 -10.72
C LEU A 187 13.13 -23.61 -10.24
N SER A 188 13.40 -22.52 -9.53
CA SER A 188 14.72 -22.27 -8.93
C SER A 188 14.91 -22.97 -7.57
N SER A 189 13.88 -23.63 -7.04
CA SER A 189 13.96 -24.31 -5.75
C SER A 189 14.62 -25.68 -5.89
N ASN A 190 15.59 -25.98 -5.02
CA ASN A 190 16.25 -27.30 -4.98
C ASN A 190 15.28 -28.45 -4.66
N THR A 191 14.07 -28.15 -4.20
CA THR A 191 13.01 -29.12 -3.89
C THR A 191 12.56 -29.93 -5.11
N LEU A 192 12.86 -29.47 -6.33
CA LEU A 192 12.40 -30.07 -7.59
C LEU A 192 13.53 -30.65 -8.46
N SER A 193 14.76 -30.75 -7.93
CA SER A 193 15.99 -31.09 -8.68
C SER A 193 15.96 -32.40 -9.49
N ASN A 194 15.03 -33.33 -9.18
CA ASN A 194 14.90 -34.62 -9.85
C ASN A 194 13.55 -34.81 -10.59
N LYS A 195 12.78 -33.75 -10.80
CA LYS A 195 11.46 -33.81 -11.47
C LYS A 195 11.53 -33.19 -12.86
N ASN A 196 11.00 -33.89 -13.86
CA ASN A 196 10.90 -33.38 -15.23
C ASN A 196 9.67 -32.45 -15.34
N ILE A 197 9.91 -31.14 -15.26
CA ILE A 197 8.88 -30.08 -15.27
C ILE A 197 9.12 -29.17 -16.46
N THR A 198 8.08 -28.92 -17.24
CA THR A 198 8.10 -28.06 -18.44
C THR A 198 6.95 -27.07 -18.43
#